data_AF-A0A645IIC7-F1
#
_entry.id   AF-A0A645IIC7-F1
#
_cell.length_a   1.000
_cell.length_b   1.000
_cell.length_c   1.000
_cell.angle_alpha   90.00
_cell.angle_beta   90.00
_cell.angle_gamma   90.00
#
_symmetry.space_group_name_H-M   'P 1'
#
loop_
_entity.id
_entity.type
_entity.pdbx_description
1 polymer ?
#
loop_
_entity_poly.entity_id
_entity_poly.type
_entity_poly.pdbx_seq_one_letter_code
_entity_poly.pdbx_strand_id
1 'polypeptide(L)'
;MNRVVDETAHTLELYSLPIIENQFIRETIEDKNKRENVLIFSGEKVRQLDLKTGLGASRIIDDAIDEKTDYIYIPGALTNSVIADIHPKKFKKVKFVLKDPTKIFIDSIKWGQLKKQGFCVEVLKNIKVAAITVNPYAPLGYSFEHKALIEAMKAAVGDIPVVDVKYNGK
;
A
#
# COMPACT_ATOMS: atom_id res chain seq x y z
N MET A 1 14.69 -17.52 5.20
CA MET A 1 14.78 -17.05 3.81
C MET A 1 13.40 -16.70 3.25
N ASN A 2 12.44 -17.64 3.16
CA ASN A 2 11.10 -17.40 2.58
C ASN A 2 10.44 -16.11 3.06
N ARG A 3 10.37 -15.87 4.38
CA ARG A 3 9.82 -14.63 4.93
C ARG A 3 10.42 -13.35 4.33
N VAL A 4 11.74 -13.28 4.14
CA VAL A 4 12.41 -12.10 3.57
C VAL A 4 12.03 -11.91 2.10
N VAL A 5 11.95 -13.02 1.36
CA VAL A 5 11.54 -13.01 -0.05
C VAL A 5 10.07 -12.56 -0.16
N ASP A 6 9.19 -13.13 0.66
CA ASP A 6 7.75 -12.82 0.66
C ASP A 6 7.48 -11.37 1.06
N GLU A 7 8.14 -10.85 2.10
CA GLU A 7 8.01 -9.44 2.53
C GLU A 7 8.55 -8.47 1.46
N THR A 8 9.63 -8.84 0.76
CA THR A 8 10.17 -8.04 -0.34
C THR A 8 9.20 -8.03 -1.52
N ALA A 9 8.73 -9.20 -1.95
CA ALA A 9 7.76 -9.32 -3.05
C ALA A 9 6.46 -8.55 -2.76
N HIS A 10 5.95 -8.62 -1.53
CA HIS A 10 4.81 -7.83 -1.09
C HIS A 10 5.05 -6.33 -1.21
N THR A 11 6.22 -5.84 -0.79
CA THR A 11 6.58 -4.42 -0.92
C THR A 11 6.60 -3.97 -2.39
N LEU A 12 7.13 -4.81 -3.29
CA LEU A 12 7.12 -4.53 -4.73
C LEU A 12 5.71 -4.53 -5.32
N GLU A 13 4.84 -5.43 -4.84
CA GLU A 13 3.43 -5.44 -5.21
C GLU A 13 2.76 -4.10 -4.86
N LEU A 14 2.99 -3.61 -3.64
CA LEU A 14 2.49 -2.29 -3.21
C LEU A 14 3.07 -1.15 -4.05
N TYR A 15 4.34 -1.24 -4.44
CA TYR A 15 4.98 -0.24 -5.31
C TYR A 15 4.59 -0.39 -6.78
N SER A 16 3.74 -1.36 -7.10
CA SER A 16 3.16 -1.55 -8.44
C SER A 16 1.69 -1.18 -8.48
N LEU A 17 1.16 -0.56 -7.43
CA LEU A 17 -0.24 -0.13 -7.38
C LEU A 17 -0.57 0.90 -8.47
N PRO A 18 -1.80 0.85 -9.00
CA PRO A 18 -2.24 1.78 -10.03
C PRO A 18 -2.21 3.23 -9.52
N ILE A 19 -1.81 4.15 -10.40
CA ILE A 19 -1.90 5.59 -10.14
C ILE A 19 -3.32 6.04 -10.49
N ILE A 20 -3.96 6.81 -9.61
CA ILE A 20 -5.29 7.36 -9.88
C ILE A 20 -5.25 8.35 -11.06
N GLU A 21 -6.10 8.16 -12.07
CA GLU A 21 -6.13 9.00 -13.27
C GLU A 21 -7.13 10.16 -13.18
N ASN A 22 -8.12 10.07 -12.29
CA ASN A 22 -9.17 11.07 -12.14
C ASN A 22 -8.60 12.42 -11.66
N GLN A 23 -8.58 13.41 -12.55
CA GLN A 23 -7.99 14.73 -12.29
C GLN A 23 -8.71 15.48 -11.16
N PHE A 24 -10.04 15.45 -11.12
CA PHE A 24 -10.80 16.11 -10.06
C PHE A 24 -10.38 15.62 -8.67
N ILE A 25 -10.20 14.31 -8.50
CA ILE A 25 -9.76 13.71 -7.24
C ILE A 25 -8.32 14.12 -6.93
N ARG A 26 -7.42 14.06 -7.91
CA ARG A 26 -6.01 14.46 -7.74
C ARG A 26 -5.88 15.91 -7.29
N GLU A 27 -6.50 16.83 -8.02
CA GLU A 27 -6.48 18.27 -7.73
C GLU A 27 -7.10 18.57 -6.36
N THR A 28 -8.21 17.90 -6.02
CA THR A 28 -8.87 18.07 -4.72
C THR A 28 -7.99 17.62 -3.56
N ILE A 29 -7.22 16.53 -3.71
CA ILE A 29 -6.31 16.04 -2.66
C ILE A 29 -5.05 16.92 -2.56
N GLU A 30 -4.59 17.51 -3.65
CA GLU A 30 -3.41 18.39 -3.64
C GLU A 30 -3.65 19.75 -2.97
N ASP A 31 -4.92 20.15 -2.81
CA ASP A 31 -5.32 21.31 -2.01
C ASP A 31 -4.85 21.16 -0.54
N LYS A 32 -4.03 22.12 -0.08
CA LYS A 32 -3.43 22.12 1.25
C LYS A 32 -4.44 22.03 2.39
N ASN A 33 -5.66 22.56 2.22
CA ASN A 33 -6.68 22.54 3.27
C ASN A 33 -7.36 21.17 3.40
N LYS A 34 -7.32 20.34 2.34
CA LYS A 34 -8.04 19.07 2.25
C LYS A 34 -7.13 17.86 2.43
N ARG A 35 -5.85 17.98 2.07
CA ARG A 35 -4.86 16.88 2.10
C ARG A 35 -4.62 16.24 3.46
N GLU A 36 -5.03 16.88 4.56
CA GLU A 36 -4.78 16.40 5.93
C GLU A 36 -5.96 15.62 6.50
N ASN A 37 -7.09 15.58 5.79
CA ASN A 37 -8.32 14.96 6.26
C ASN A 37 -8.72 13.77 5.38
N VAL A 38 -9.51 12.86 5.96
CA VAL A 38 -10.17 11.82 5.16
C VAL A 38 -11.21 12.47 4.26
N LEU A 39 -11.15 12.17 2.96
CA LEU A 39 -12.08 12.70 1.96
C LEU A 39 -12.89 11.57 1.34
N ILE A 40 -14.16 11.82 1.09
CA ILE A 40 -15.08 10.90 0.42
C ILE A 40 -15.56 11.55 -0.87
N PHE A 41 -15.44 10.81 -1.96
CA PHE A 41 -15.82 11.25 -3.30
C PHE A 41 -17.03 10.50 -3.81
N SER A 42 -18.00 11.25 -4.35
CA SER A 42 -19.19 10.75 -5.02
C SER A 42 -19.39 11.54 -6.32
N GLY A 43 -18.88 11.01 -7.43
CA GLY A 43 -18.64 11.76 -8.66
C GLY A 43 -17.74 12.97 -8.40
N GLU A 44 -18.19 14.16 -8.79
CA GLU A 44 -17.48 15.43 -8.59
C GLU A 44 -17.81 16.11 -7.25
N LYS A 45 -18.42 15.39 -6.31
CA LYS A 45 -18.68 15.90 -4.96
C LYS A 45 -17.66 15.33 -3.99
N VAL A 46 -17.12 16.21 -3.15
CA VAL A 46 -16.22 15.83 -2.06
C VAL A 46 -16.83 16.18 -0.71
N ARG A 47 -16.83 15.22 0.21
CA ARG A 47 -17.13 15.43 1.62
C ARG A 47 -15.86 15.20 2.44
N GLN A 48 -15.49 16.18 3.25
CA GLN A 48 -14.41 16.06 4.21
C GLN A 48 -14.96 15.52 5.53
N LEU A 49 -14.31 14.49 6.07
CA LEU A 49 -14.55 14.06 7.45
C LEU A 49 -13.64 14.86 8.38
N ASP A 50 -14.13 15.22 9.57
CA ASP A 50 -13.32 15.87 10.61
C ASP A 50 -12.41 14.83 11.31
N LEU A 51 -11.51 14.24 10.51
CA LEU A 51 -10.60 13.17 10.86
C LEU A 51 -9.23 13.47 10.29
N LYS A 52 -8.34 13.94 11.15
CA LYS A 52 -6.94 14.22 10.80
C LYS A 52 -6.10 12.96 10.60
N THR A 53 -6.59 11.81 11.08
CA THR A 53 -5.93 10.49 10.90
C THR A 53 -6.97 9.38 10.76
N GLY A 54 -6.59 8.27 10.14
CA GLY A 54 -7.43 7.06 10.07
C GLY A 54 -7.44 6.22 11.36
N LEU A 55 -6.63 6.56 12.37
CA LEU A 55 -6.50 5.74 13.58
C LEU A 55 -7.79 5.80 14.41
N GLY A 56 -8.43 4.65 14.62
CA GLY A 56 -9.73 4.59 15.30
C GLY A 56 -10.91 5.13 14.48
N ALA A 57 -10.68 5.46 13.21
CA ALA A 57 -11.69 6.04 12.32
C ALA A 57 -12.48 5.00 11.53
N SER A 58 -12.18 3.70 11.67
CA SER A 58 -12.77 2.62 10.86
C SER A 58 -14.29 2.63 10.81
N ARG A 59 -14.96 2.80 11.96
CA ARG A 59 -16.44 2.90 12.01
C ARG A 59 -16.96 4.16 11.33
N ILE A 60 -16.30 5.29 11.54
CA ILE A 60 -16.70 6.57 10.92
C ILE A 60 -16.53 6.49 9.41
N ILE A 61 -15.45 5.87 8.92
CA ILE A 61 -15.23 5.61 7.50
C ILE A 61 -16.31 4.67 6.98
N ASP A 62 -16.62 3.59 7.70
CA ASP A 62 -17.70 2.67 7.31
C ASP A 62 -19.04 3.39 7.18
N ASP A 63 -19.49 4.10 8.22
CA ASP A 63 -20.77 4.83 8.25
C ASP A 63 -20.87 5.88 7.15
N ALA A 64 -19.73 6.45 6.76
CA ALA A 64 -19.67 7.47 5.74
C ALA A 64 -19.71 6.92 4.30
N ILE A 65 -19.42 5.62 4.10
CA ILE A 65 -19.54 4.97 2.78
C ILE A 65 -21.00 4.66 2.48
N ASP A 66 -21.49 5.21 1.37
CA ASP A 66 -22.83 4.95 0.82
C ASP A 66 -22.77 4.37 -0.60
N GLU A 67 -23.95 4.13 -1.21
CA GLU A 67 -24.10 3.59 -2.57
C GLU A 67 -23.53 4.49 -3.68
N LYS A 68 -23.27 5.77 -3.40
CA LYS A 68 -22.74 6.76 -4.35
C LYS A 68 -21.26 7.03 -4.14
N THR A 69 -20.65 6.39 -3.15
CA THR A 69 -19.24 6.59 -2.83
C THR A 69 -18.37 5.84 -3.83
N ASP A 70 -17.52 6.57 -4.54
CA ASP A 70 -16.61 6.02 -5.53
C ASP A 70 -15.18 5.86 -4.98
N TYR A 71 -14.72 6.87 -4.23
CA TYR A 71 -13.35 6.90 -3.69
C TYR A 71 -13.31 7.41 -2.24
N ILE A 72 -12.34 6.91 -1.48
CA ILE A 72 -11.97 7.44 -0.17
C ILE A 72 -10.48 7.76 -0.17
N TYR A 73 -10.13 9.00 0.13
CA TYR A 73 -8.73 9.38 0.37
C TYR A 73 -8.36 9.22 1.84
N ILE A 74 -7.23 8.54 2.08
CA ILE A 74 -6.63 8.40 3.42
C ILE A 74 -5.31 9.18 3.45
N PRO A 75 -5.21 10.28 4.24
CA PRO A 75 -4.02 11.14 4.26
C PRO A 75 -2.82 10.53 4.99
N GLY A 76 -3.08 9.58 5.89
CA GLY A 76 -2.12 8.96 6.79
C GLY A 76 -1.75 7.52 6.42
N ALA A 77 -1.23 6.79 7.40
CA ALA A 77 -0.96 5.36 7.28
C ALA A 77 -2.28 4.57 7.16
N LEU A 78 -2.37 3.70 6.16
CA LEU A 78 -3.39 2.68 6.04
C LEU A 78 -2.91 1.44 6.78
N THR A 79 -3.38 1.27 8.01
CA THR A 79 -3.14 0.07 8.82
C THR A 79 -4.39 -0.82 8.83
N ASN A 80 -4.24 -2.04 9.34
CA ASN A 80 -5.38 -2.93 9.59
C ASN A 80 -6.49 -2.27 10.43
N SER A 81 -6.15 -1.39 11.38
CA SER A 81 -7.13 -0.72 12.23
C SER A 81 -7.94 0.36 11.51
N VAL A 82 -7.43 0.96 10.41
CA VAL A 82 -8.18 1.96 9.63
C VAL A 82 -9.38 1.33 8.91
N ILE A 83 -9.27 0.05 8.56
CA ILE A 83 -10.27 -0.65 7.72
C ILE A 83 -10.96 -1.81 8.46
N ALA A 84 -10.69 -1.99 9.76
CA ALA A 84 -11.12 -3.15 10.53
C ALA A 84 -12.64 -3.32 10.60
N ASP A 85 -13.38 -2.22 10.77
CA ASP A 85 -14.85 -2.23 10.89
C ASP A 85 -15.57 -2.01 9.55
N ILE A 86 -14.84 -1.86 8.43
CA ILE A 86 -15.46 -1.61 7.13
C ILE A 86 -16.15 -2.89 6.64
N HIS A 87 -17.43 -2.79 6.34
CA HIS A 87 -18.22 -3.94 5.92
C HIS A 87 -17.67 -4.51 4.59
N PRO A 88 -17.36 -5.81 4.45
CA PRO A 88 -16.69 -6.37 3.27
C PRO A 88 -17.38 -6.10 1.92
N LYS A 89 -18.71 -5.98 1.92
CA LYS A 89 -19.49 -5.59 0.72
C LYS A 89 -19.11 -4.21 0.15
N LYS A 90 -18.63 -3.29 1.00
CA LYS A 90 -18.24 -1.92 0.60
C LYS A 90 -16.88 -1.90 -0.10
N PHE A 91 -15.97 -2.82 0.22
CA PHE A 91 -14.67 -2.92 -0.46
C PHE A 91 -14.81 -3.11 -1.97
N LYS A 92 -15.84 -3.84 -2.43
CA LYS A 92 -16.10 -4.04 -3.86
C LYS A 92 -16.62 -2.80 -4.59
N LYS A 93 -17.13 -1.82 -3.86
CA LYS A 93 -17.77 -0.61 -4.41
C LYS A 93 -16.83 0.58 -4.44
N VAL A 94 -15.93 0.66 -3.47
CA VAL A 94 -15.14 1.86 -3.21
C VAL A 94 -13.65 1.60 -3.41
N LYS A 95 -12.96 2.55 -4.04
CA LYS A 95 -11.51 2.55 -4.16
C LYS A 95 -10.86 3.42 -3.08
N PHE A 96 -9.81 2.92 -2.46
CA PHE A 96 -9.03 3.66 -1.48
C PHE A 96 -7.88 4.37 -2.19
N VAL A 97 -7.70 5.65 -1.90
CA VAL A 97 -6.66 6.49 -2.49
C VAL A 97 -5.68 6.89 -1.41
N LEU A 98 -4.39 6.66 -1.67
CA LEU A 98 -3.30 7.12 -0.81
C LEU A 98 -2.36 8.06 -1.57
N LYS A 99 -1.54 8.79 -0.83
CA LYS A 99 -0.53 9.66 -1.43
C LYS A 99 0.51 8.85 -2.22
N ASP A 100 0.98 7.78 -1.63
CA ASP A 100 2.04 6.93 -2.16
C ASP A 100 2.01 5.57 -1.42
N PRO A 101 2.61 4.51 -1.99
CA PRO A 101 2.48 3.18 -1.42
C PRO A 101 3.25 2.97 -0.10
N THR A 102 4.16 3.88 0.29
CA THR A 102 4.86 3.79 1.59
C THR A 102 3.93 4.04 2.78
N LYS A 103 2.71 4.52 2.51
CA LYS A 103 1.68 4.73 3.51
C LYS A 103 0.90 3.46 3.85
N ILE A 104 1.17 2.33 3.19
CA ILE A 104 0.43 1.08 3.41
C ILE A 104 1.19 0.23 4.44
N PHE A 105 0.52 -0.07 5.56
CA PHE A 105 1.05 -0.83 6.69
C PHE A 105 0.13 -2.03 6.96
N ILE A 106 0.00 -2.89 5.94
CA ILE A 106 -0.77 -4.14 5.97
C ILE A 106 0.16 -5.25 5.52
N ASP A 107 0.24 -6.34 6.28
CA ASP A 107 1.07 -7.50 5.94
C ASP A 107 0.54 -8.26 4.72
N SER A 108 1.41 -9.07 4.09
CA SER A 108 1.10 -9.77 2.84
C SER A 108 -0.10 -10.73 2.95
N ILE A 109 -0.27 -11.39 4.09
CA ILE A 109 -1.36 -12.34 4.32
C ILE A 109 -2.68 -11.58 4.35
N LYS A 110 -2.76 -10.52 5.18
CA LYS A 110 -3.97 -9.72 5.33
C LYS A 110 -4.29 -8.95 4.05
N TRP A 111 -3.28 -8.43 3.37
CA TRP A 111 -3.44 -7.79 2.06
C TRP A 111 -4.06 -8.75 1.03
N GLY A 112 -3.55 -9.99 0.94
CA GLY A 112 -4.12 -11.03 0.09
C GLY A 112 -5.58 -11.35 0.41
N GLN A 113 -5.96 -11.39 1.69
CA GLN A 113 -7.36 -11.57 2.12
C GLN A 113 -8.25 -10.40 1.68
N LEU A 114 -7.79 -9.16 1.86
CA LEU A 114 -8.51 -7.95 1.47
C LEU A 114 -8.73 -7.88 -0.03
N LYS A 115 -7.70 -8.18 -0.84
CA LYS A 115 -7.85 -8.26 -2.30
C LYS A 115 -8.94 -9.25 -2.72
N LYS A 116 -8.99 -10.43 -2.09
CA LYS A 116 -10.05 -11.44 -2.35
C LYS A 116 -11.45 -10.93 -1.98
N GLN A 117 -11.55 -10.00 -1.03
CA GLN A 117 -12.79 -9.33 -0.65
C GLN A 117 -13.16 -8.17 -1.60
N GLY A 118 -12.30 -7.83 -2.55
CA GLY A 118 -12.48 -6.75 -3.52
C GLY A 118 -11.86 -5.42 -3.11
N PHE A 119 -11.04 -5.41 -2.06
CA PHE A 119 -10.32 -4.20 -1.64
C PHE A 119 -9.42 -3.69 -2.76
N CYS A 120 -9.64 -2.46 -3.18
CA CYS A 120 -8.92 -1.81 -4.27
C CYS A 120 -8.23 -0.54 -3.77
N VAL A 121 -6.95 -0.40 -4.11
CA VAL A 121 -6.12 0.74 -3.71
C VAL A 121 -5.46 1.37 -4.93
N GLU A 122 -5.55 2.68 -5.02
CA GLU A 122 -4.84 3.53 -5.98
C GLU A 122 -3.96 4.54 -5.22
N VAL A 123 -2.91 5.04 -5.88
CA VAL A 123 -1.99 6.02 -5.29
C VAL A 123 -1.89 7.28 -6.15
N LEU A 124 -1.60 8.44 -5.55
CA LEU A 124 -1.33 9.67 -6.32
C LEU A 124 0.02 9.60 -7.04
N LYS A 125 1.02 9.02 -6.38
CA LYS A 125 2.38 8.85 -6.88
C LYS A 125 2.85 7.45 -6.58
N ASN A 126 3.53 6.85 -7.55
CA ASN A 126 4.11 5.53 -7.39
C ASN A 126 5.64 5.57 -7.36
N ILE A 127 6.27 4.47 -6.92
CA ILE A 127 7.72 4.32 -6.76
C ILE A 127 8.23 3.32 -7.80
N LYS A 128 9.15 3.77 -8.65
CA LYS A 128 9.86 2.88 -9.57
C LYS A 128 11.06 2.26 -8.87
N VAL A 129 11.06 0.94 -8.70
CA VAL A 129 12.19 0.20 -8.13
C VAL A 129 13.24 -0.04 -9.20
N ALA A 130 14.44 0.52 -9.01
CA ALA A 130 15.54 0.40 -9.96
C ALA A 130 16.36 -0.90 -9.79
N ALA A 131 16.53 -1.35 -8.55
CA ALA A 131 17.24 -2.57 -8.19
C ALA A 131 16.88 -2.98 -6.75
N ILE A 132 17.17 -4.23 -6.41
CA ILE A 132 17.07 -4.80 -5.06
C ILE A 132 18.45 -5.24 -4.62
N THR A 133 18.85 -4.78 -3.44
CA THR A 133 20.09 -5.23 -2.82
C THR A 133 19.79 -6.21 -1.71
N VAL A 134 20.43 -7.38 -1.72
CA VAL A 134 20.33 -8.37 -0.64
C VAL A 134 21.58 -8.34 0.22
N ASN A 135 21.38 -8.46 1.54
CA ASN A 135 22.46 -8.68 2.49
C ASN A 135 22.30 -10.07 3.11
N PRO A 136 23.18 -11.03 2.79
CA PRO A 136 23.12 -12.39 3.32
C PRO A 136 23.36 -12.49 4.82
N TYR A 137 23.91 -11.46 5.46
CA TYR A 137 24.23 -11.46 6.89
C TYR A 137 23.25 -10.60 7.68
N ALA A 138 22.65 -11.19 8.71
CA ALA A 138 21.82 -10.46 9.66
C ALA A 138 22.65 -9.93 10.84
N PRO A 139 22.31 -8.75 11.40
CA PRO A 139 22.94 -8.24 12.62
C PRO A 139 22.83 -9.19 13.82
N LEU A 140 21.81 -10.06 13.82
CA LEU A 140 21.54 -11.05 14.87
C LEU A 140 22.35 -12.35 14.72
N GLY A 141 23.32 -12.39 13.80
CA GLY A 141 24.31 -13.47 13.70
C GLY A 141 23.92 -14.65 12.81
N TYR A 142 22.71 -14.68 12.24
CA TYR A 142 22.36 -15.67 11.21
C TYR A 142 22.74 -15.16 9.81
N SER A 143 22.98 -16.10 8.89
CA SER A 143 23.26 -15.80 7.50
C SER A 143 22.48 -16.71 6.55
N PHE A 144 22.27 -16.25 5.33
CA PHE A 144 21.80 -17.06 4.22
C PHE A 144 22.96 -17.41 3.29
N GLU A 145 22.84 -18.52 2.57
CA GLU A 145 23.75 -18.81 1.47
C GLU A 145 23.49 -17.79 0.36
N HIS A 146 24.57 -17.21 -0.16
CA HIS A 146 24.54 -16.06 -1.07
C HIS A 146 23.77 -16.37 -2.35
N LYS A 147 24.10 -17.48 -3.03
CA LYS A 147 23.47 -17.85 -4.29
C LYS A 147 21.99 -18.17 -4.10
N ALA A 148 21.66 -18.96 -3.08
CA ALA A 148 20.29 -19.33 -2.74
C ALA A 148 19.42 -18.09 -2.47
N LEU A 149 19.96 -17.07 -1.77
CA LEU A 149 19.24 -15.83 -1.51
C LEU A 149 19.00 -15.03 -2.80
N ILE A 150 20.02 -14.89 -3.65
CA ILE A 150 19.90 -14.18 -4.94
C ILE A 150 18.89 -14.90 -5.84
N GLU A 151 18.99 -16.23 -5.98
CA GLU A 151 18.11 -17.03 -6.83
C GLU A 151 16.66 -16.98 -6.34
N ALA A 152 16.44 -17.17 -5.03
CA ALA A 152 15.11 -17.08 -4.44
C ALA A 152 14.50 -15.68 -4.62
N MET A 153 15.30 -14.62 -4.45
CA MET A 153 14.83 -13.25 -4.66
C MET A 153 14.51 -12.99 -6.14
N LYS A 154 15.40 -13.34 -7.08
CA LYS A 154 15.15 -13.20 -8.53
C LYS A 154 13.88 -13.93 -8.97
N ALA A 155 13.65 -15.13 -8.46
CA ALA A 155 12.44 -15.89 -8.76
C ALA A 155 11.15 -15.19 -8.30
N ALA A 156 11.22 -14.40 -7.21
CA ALA A 156 10.06 -13.70 -6.66
C ALA A 156 9.82 -12.31 -7.25
N VAL A 157 10.86 -11.62 -7.73
CA VAL A 157 10.81 -10.19 -8.09
C VAL A 157 10.89 -9.91 -9.60
N GLY A 158 11.01 -10.96 -10.41
CA GLY A 158 11.03 -10.86 -11.87
C GLY A 158 12.28 -10.16 -12.41
N ASP A 159 12.07 -9.21 -13.32
CA ASP A 159 13.15 -8.55 -14.08
C ASP A 159 13.92 -7.47 -13.29
N ILE A 160 13.54 -7.21 -12.03
CA ILE A 160 14.22 -6.21 -11.21
C ILE A 160 15.64 -6.72 -10.87
N PRO A 161 16.70 -5.94 -11.17
CA PRO A 161 18.07 -6.35 -10.86
C PRO A 161 18.26 -6.66 -9.38
N VAL A 162 18.78 -7.85 -9.06
CA VAL A 162 19.11 -8.26 -7.69
C VAL A 162 20.63 -8.32 -7.52
N VAL A 163 21.16 -7.58 -6.54
CA VAL A 163 22.59 -7.48 -6.25
C VAL A 163 22.85 -7.88 -4.80
N ASP A 164 23.80 -8.78 -4.59
CA ASP A 164 24.30 -9.09 -3.26
C ASP A 164 25.44 -8.14 -2.90
N VAL A 165 25.25 -7.39 -1.82
CA VAL A 165 26.21 -6.35 -1.38
C VAL A 165 27.51 -6.91 -0.79
N LYS A 166 27.57 -8.22 -0.53
CA LYS A 166 28.72 -8.91 0.06
C LYS A 166 29.43 -9.84 -0.91
N TYR A 167 28.83 -10.16 -2.06
CA TYR A 167 29.40 -11.12 -3.03
C TYR A 167 30.76 -10.71 -3.61
N ASN A 168 31.06 -9.41 -3.68
CA ASN A 168 32.34 -8.86 -4.14
C ASN A 168 33.17 -8.18 -3.03
N GLY A 169 32.74 -8.27 -1.77
CA GLY A 169 33.49 -7.73 -0.65
C GLY A 169 34.53 -8.75 -0.17
N LYS A 170 35.78 -8.60 -0.63
CA LYS A 170 36.92 -9.13 0.12
C LYS A 170 36.96 -8.54 1.52
#